data_AF-A0A174UBX9-F1
#
_entry.id   AF-A0A174UBX9-F1
#
_cell.length_a   1.000
_cell.length_b   1.000
_cell.length_c   1.000
_cell.angle_alpha   90.00
_cell.angle_beta   90.00
_cell.angle_gamma   90.00
#
_symmetry.space_group_name_H-M   'P 1'
#
loop_
_entity.id
_entity.type
_entity.pdbx_description
1 polymer ?
#
loop_
_entity_poly.entity_id
_entity_poly.type
_entity_poly.pdbx_seq_one_letter_code
_entity_poly.pdbx_strand_id
1 'polypeptide(L)'
;MATTQTIDATIFASSHPDIAKRTSISGVLFSSFMLLVGILAFASTFELEDRSSTVSMALMVFGTGLFLVGIFRLFWKSKEVVYLPTGSIAKERSVFFDLKHMDKLVDIVNSGSFSANSDIKSETSGNIRMDVILSEDKKFAAVQLFQFVPYTYQPITSVHYFTNEDASAVVAFLSKSNLN
;
A
#
# COMPACT_ATOMS: atom_id res chain seq x y z
N MET A 1 32.38 15.26 2.39
CA MET A 1 31.23 16.18 2.43
C MET A 1 30.06 15.39 2.97
N ALA A 2 29.59 15.71 4.18
CA ALA A 2 28.45 15.05 4.79
C ALA A 2 27.16 15.59 4.12
N THR A 3 26.40 14.71 3.47
CA THR A 3 25.07 15.03 2.96
C THR A 3 24.12 15.15 4.14
N THR A 4 23.79 16.39 4.51
CA THR A 4 22.73 16.71 5.46
C THR A 4 21.42 16.12 4.94
N GLN A 5 21.00 14.98 5.50
CA GLN A 5 19.69 14.40 5.23
C GLN A 5 18.64 15.34 5.82
N THR A 6 17.84 15.96 4.95
CA THR A 6 16.73 16.82 5.32
C THR A 6 15.65 15.99 6.02
N ILE A 7 15.44 16.29 7.31
CA ILE A 7 14.54 15.57 8.23
C ILE A 7 13.05 15.82 7.89
N ASP A 8 12.74 16.80 7.01
CA ASP A 8 11.37 17.19 6.65
C ASP A 8 10.68 16.29 5.61
N ALA A 9 11.39 15.34 5.02
CA ALA A 9 10.80 14.47 4.01
C ALA A 9 10.03 13.32 4.69
N THR A 10 8.71 13.45 4.80
CA THR A 10 7.83 12.31 5.14
C THR A 10 7.97 11.24 4.06
N ILE A 11 8.09 9.97 4.46
CA ILE A 11 8.29 8.79 3.60
C ILE A 11 7.23 8.67 2.49
N PHE A 12 6.04 9.22 2.72
CA PHE A 12 4.94 9.28 1.75
C PHE A 12 4.97 10.50 0.81
N ALA A 13 5.76 11.53 1.13
CA ALA A 13 5.94 12.73 0.30
C ALA A 13 7.29 12.76 -0.42
N SER A 14 8.30 12.03 0.08
CA SER A 14 9.62 11.94 -0.56
C SER A 14 9.50 11.15 -1.86
N SER A 15 9.58 11.84 -2.98
CA SER A 15 9.61 11.26 -4.32
C SER A 15 10.96 10.58 -4.56
N HIS A 16 11.09 9.33 -4.11
CA HIS A 16 12.28 8.53 -4.36
C HIS A 16 12.30 8.09 -5.84
N PRO A 17 13.44 8.17 -6.56
CA PRO A 17 13.53 7.77 -7.98
C PRO A 17 13.18 6.29 -8.23
N ASP A 18 13.13 5.47 -7.17
CA ASP A 18 12.83 4.03 -7.22
C ASP A 18 11.39 3.65 -6.82
N ILE A 19 10.48 4.63 -6.64
CA ILE A 19 9.04 4.38 -6.39
C ILE A 19 8.20 5.01 -7.51
N ALA A 20 7.53 4.18 -8.32
CA ALA A 20 6.66 4.62 -9.40
C ALA A 20 5.25 4.08 -9.21
N LYS A 21 4.26 4.92 -9.46
CA LYS A 21 2.88 4.47 -9.64
C LYS A 21 2.82 3.65 -10.93
N ARG A 22 2.62 2.33 -10.84
CA ARG A 22 2.35 1.48 -12.00
C ARG A 22 0.98 0.84 -11.89
N THR A 23 0.44 0.52 -13.06
CA THR A 23 -0.87 -0.12 -13.21
C THR A 23 -0.85 -1.54 -12.64
N SER A 24 -1.67 -1.81 -11.63
CA SER A 24 -1.92 -3.12 -11.03
C SER A 24 -2.36 -4.13 -12.08
N ILE A 25 -1.54 -5.14 -12.36
CA ILE A 25 -1.85 -6.15 -13.38
C ILE A 25 -3.09 -6.97 -12.96
N SER A 26 -3.22 -7.31 -11.67
CA SER A 26 -4.37 -8.02 -11.13
C SER A 26 -5.65 -7.14 -11.17
N GLY A 27 -5.51 -5.86 -10.84
CA GLY A 27 -6.60 -4.89 -10.96
C GLY A 27 -7.05 -4.68 -12.41
N VAL A 28 -6.12 -4.66 -13.36
CA VAL A 28 -6.39 -4.56 -14.79
C VAL A 28 -7.05 -5.83 -15.33
N LEU A 29 -6.57 -7.02 -14.96
CA LEU A 29 -7.16 -8.30 -15.38
C LEU A 29 -8.61 -8.44 -14.89
N PHE A 30 -8.86 -8.16 -13.61
CA PHE A 30 -10.23 -8.20 -13.07
C PHE A 30 -11.14 -7.17 -13.74
N SER A 31 -10.63 -5.96 -14.00
CA SER A 31 -11.39 -4.92 -14.70
C SER A 31 -11.66 -5.29 -16.16
N SER A 32 -10.69 -5.89 -16.85
CA SER A 32 -10.82 -6.39 -18.22
C SER A 32 -11.87 -7.49 -18.33
N PHE A 33 -11.87 -8.44 -17.39
CA PHE A 33 -12.90 -9.47 -17.30
C PHE A 33 -14.29 -8.87 -17.09
N MET A 34 -14.43 -7.90 -16.16
CA MET A 34 -15.70 -7.20 -15.93
C MET A 34 -16.20 -6.44 -17.17
N LEU A 35 -15.29 -5.80 -17.91
CA LEU A 35 -15.61 -5.10 -19.15
C LEU A 35 -16.10 -6.08 -20.22
N LEU A 36 -15.43 -7.22 -20.39
CA LEU A 36 -15.86 -8.27 -21.31
C LEU A 36 -17.26 -8.79 -20.98
N VAL A 37 -17.53 -9.07 -19.70
CA VAL A 37 -18.87 -9.51 -19.24
C VAL A 37 -19.92 -8.42 -19.48
N GLY A 38 -19.59 -7.14 -19.24
CA GLY A 38 -20.49 -6.02 -19.51
C GLY A 38 -20.81 -5.85 -21.00
N ILE A 39 -19.80 -5.98 -21.88
CA ILE A 39 -19.97 -5.92 -23.34
C ILE A 39 -20.80 -7.09 -23.84
N LEU A 40 -20.55 -8.31 -23.36
CA LEU A 40 -21.32 -9.49 -23.74
C LEU A 40 -22.79 -9.38 -23.30
N ALA A 41 -23.03 -8.99 -22.05
CA ALA A 41 -24.39 -8.77 -21.53
C ALA A 41 -25.13 -7.69 -22.33
N PHE A 42 -24.43 -6.64 -22.76
CA PHE A 42 -24.98 -5.60 -23.63
C PHE A 42 -25.23 -6.10 -25.05
N ALA A 43 -24.31 -6.85 -25.65
CA ALA A 43 -24.46 -7.42 -26.99
C ALA A 43 -25.64 -8.40 -27.07
N SER A 44 -25.84 -9.23 -26.04
CA SER A 44 -26.98 -10.14 -25.95
C SER A 44 -28.34 -9.43 -25.96
N THR A 45 -28.42 -8.14 -25.62
CA THR A 45 -29.67 -7.38 -25.76
C THR A 45 -30.09 -7.16 -27.22
N PHE A 46 -29.15 -7.23 -28.17
CA PHE A 46 -29.44 -7.12 -29.60
C PHE A 46 -29.85 -8.45 -30.23
N GLU A 47 -29.46 -9.58 -29.64
CA GLU A 47 -29.90 -10.92 -30.07
C GLU A 47 -31.28 -11.30 -29.50
N LEU A 48 -31.72 -10.66 -28.41
CA LEU A 48 -33.06 -10.86 -27.86
C LEU A 48 -34.10 -10.18 -28.76
N GLU A 49 -34.91 -11.00 -29.42
CA GLU A 49 -35.94 -10.61 -30.40
C GLU A 49 -37.03 -9.69 -29.79
N ASP A 50 -37.28 -9.81 -28.48
CA ASP A 50 -38.18 -8.94 -27.72
C ASP A 50 -37.45 -7.79 -27.00
N ARG A 51 -37.13 -6.76 -27.79
CA ARG A 51 -36.46 -5.53 -27.34
C ARG A 51 -37.24 -4.72 -26.27
N SER A 52 -38.53 -5.00 -26.09
CA SER A 52 -39.43 -4.32 -25.13
C SER A 52 -39.60 -5.09 -23.80
N SER A 53 -39.03 -6.28 -23.67
CA SER A 53 -39.20 -7.10 -22.46
C SER A 53 -38.48 -6.48 -21.26
N THR A 54 -39.05 -6.63 -20.07
CA THR A 54 -38.42 -6.28 -18.79
C THR A 54 -37.02 -6.92 -18.66
N VAL A 55 -36.82 -8.09 -19.28
CA VAL A 55 -35.55 -8.83 -19.28
C VAL A 55 -34.47 -8.14 -20.11
N SER A 56 -34.79 -7.66 -21.33
CA SER A 56 -33.82 -6.98 -22.19
C SER A 56 -33.44 -5.62 -21.63
N MET A 57 -34.40 -4.89 -21.03
CA MET A 57 -34.12 -3.64 -20.33
C MET A 57 -33.23 -3.86 -19.09
N ALA A 58 -33.48 -4.91 -18.30
CA ALA A 58 -32.65 -5.25 -17.14
C ALA A 58 -31.22 -5.63 -17.54
N LEU A 59 -31.05 -6.45 -18.58
CA LEU A 59 -29.72 -6.81 -19.12
C LEU A 59 -28.97 -5.59 -19.66
N MET A 60 -29.65 -4.66 -20.32
CA MET A 60 -29.03 -3.45 -20.84
C MET A 60 -28.49 -2.54 -19.73
N VAL A 61 -29.30 -2.31 -18.68
CA VAL A 61 -28.89 -1.50 -17.51
C VAL A 61 -27.75 -2.20 -16.77
N PHE A 62 -27.84 -3.52 -16.59
CA PHE A 62 -26.81 -4.30 -15.92
C PHE A 62 -25.49 -4.32 -16.70
N GLY A 63 -25.52 -4.55 -18.01
CA GLY A 63 -24.35 -4.53 -18.89
C GLY A 63 -23.68 -3.16 -18.94
N THR A 64 -24.47 -2.09 -19.08
CA THR A 64 -23.96 -0.71 -19.07
C THR A 64 -23.38 -0.34 -17.70
N GLY A 65 -24.05 -0.73 -16.61
CA GLY A 65 -23.56 -0.51 -15.25
C GLY A 65 -22.22 -1.21 -14.99
N LEU A 66 -22.11 -2.50 -15.34
CA LEU A 66 -20.85 -3.25 -15.22
C LEU A 66 -19.74 -2.66 -16.08
N PHE A 67 -20.06 -2.20 -17.29
CA PHE A 67 -19.11 -1.57 -18.20
C PHE A 67 -18.55 -0.26 -17.60
N LEU A 68 -19.41 0.63 -17.10
CA LEU A 68 -19.00 1.88 -16.47
C LEU A 68 -18.18 1.65 -15.19
N VAL A 69 -18.58 0.70 -14.35
CA VAL A 69 -17.81 0.32 -13.15
C VAL A 69 -16.45 -0.29 -13.55
N GLY A 70 -16.41 -1.07 -14.62
CA GLY A 70 -15.18 -1.62 -15.19
C GLY A 70 -14.20 -0.53 -15.62
N ILE A 71 -14.67 0.46 -16.38
CA ILE A 71 -13.87 1.63 -16.79
C ILE A 71 -13.39 2.41 -15.58
N PHE A 72 -14.30 2.76 -14.66
CA PHE A 72 -13.96 3.51 -13.46
C PHE A 72 -12.87 2.78 -12.65
N ARG A 73 -13.02 1.47 -12.44
CA ARG A 73 -12.03 0.65 -11.73
C ARG A 73 -10.69 0.59 -12.46
N LEU A 74 -10.72 0.52 -13.80
CA LEU A 74 -9.51 0.51 -14.63
C LEU A 74 -8.73 1.82 -14.53
N PHE A 75 -9.38 2.97 -14.37
CA PHE A 75 -8.68 4.26 -14.24
C PHE A 75 -8.38 4.68 -12.79
N TRP A 76 -9.26 4.35 -11.84
CA TRP A 76 -9.14 4.77 -10.44
C TRP A 76 -8.53 3.72 -9.51
N LYS A 77 -8.85 2.44 -9.69
CA LYS A 77 -8.41 1.37 -8.78
C LYS A 77 -7.19 0.59 -9.29
N SER A 78 -6.76 0.83 -10.52
CA SER A 78 -5.58 0.18 -11.10
C SER A 78 -4.27 0.88 -10.76
N LYS A 79 -4.29 2.09 -10.21
CA LYS A 79 -3.05 2.81 -9.90
C LYS A 79 -2.47 2.27 -8.60
N GLU A 80 -1.41 1.48 -8.70
CA GLU A 80 -0.74 0.83 -7.57
C GLU A 80 0.67 1.42 -7.42
N VAL A 81 1.11 1.64 -6.18
CA VAL A 81 2.45 2.14 -5.91
C VAL A 81 3.40 0.94 -5.99
N VAL A 82 4.30 0.94 -6.96
CA VAL A 82 5.19 -0.19 -7.27
C VAL A 82 6.63 0.23 -7.06
N TYR A 83 7.41 -0.64 -6.42
CA TYR A 83 8.85 -0.47 -6.25
C TYR A 83 9.55 -0.81 -7.58
N LEU A 84 10.23 0.15 -8.20
CA LEU A 84 10.81 0.01 -9.55
C LEU A 84 11.88 -1.11 -9.68
N PRO A 85 12.75 -1.37 -8.70
CA PRO A 85 13.80 -2.36 -8.85
C PRO A 85 13.30 -3.81 -8.96
N THR A 86 12.14 -4.14 -8.38
CA THR A 86 11.59 -5.52 -8.42
C THR A 86 10.22 -5.61 -9.11
N GLY A 87 9.54 -4.49 -9.36
CA GLY A 87 8.20 -4.48 -9.94
C GLY A 87 7.12 -4.99 -8.98
N SER A 88 7.45 -5.17 -7.70
CA SER A 88 6.54 -5.63 -6.67
C SER A 88 5.75 -4.48 -6.03
N ILE A 89 4.52 -4.80 -5.64
CA ILE A 89 3.58 -3.87 -5.02
C ILE A 89 4.15 -3.43 -3.67
N ALA A 90 4.32 -2.13 -3.49
CA ALA A 90 4.74 -1.53 -2.23
C ALA A 90 3.49 -1.20 -1.40
N LYS A 91 3.27 -1.93 -0.30
CA LYS A 91 2.16 -1.71 0.62
C LYS A 91 2.63 -0.83 1.77
N GLU A 92 1.93 0.27 1.96
CA GLU A 92 2.11 1.17 3.10
C GLU A 92 1.42 0.57 4.34
N ARG A 93 2.13 0.55 5.47
CA ARG A 93 1.61 0.12 6.77
C ARG A 93 2.05 1.12 7.84
N SER A 94 1.13 1.50 8.70
CA SER A 94 1.43 2.28 9.90
C SER A 94 1.19 1.42 11.14
N VAL A 95 2.17 1.35 12.04
CA VAL A 95 2.08 0.63 13.31
C VAL A 95 2.35 1.62 14.44
N PHE A 96 1.55 1.56 15.50
CA PHE A 96 1.68 2.48 16.62
C PHE A 96 2.34 1.80 17.81
N PHE A 97 3.16 2.55 18.54
CA PHE A 97 3.93 2.10 19.69
C PHE A 97 3.83 3.12 20.83
N ASP A 98 3.93 2.64 22.06
CA ASP A 98 4.00 3.48 23.25
C ASP A 98 5.34 4.24 23.31
N LEU A 99 5.32 5.43 23.90
CA LEU A 99 6.47 6.29 24.14
C LEU A 99 7.59 5.57 24.90
N LYS A 100 7.26 4.61 25.77
CA LYS A 100 8.25 3.79 26.53
C LYS A 100 9.25 3.04 25.65
N HIS A 101 8.93 2.84 24.38
CA HIS A 101 9.78 2.14 23.42
C HIS A 101 10.48 3.08 22.42
N MET A 102 10.31 4.39 22.55
CA MET A 102 10.82 5.38 21.59
C MET A 102 12.33 5.24 21.36
N ASP A 103 13.15 5.30 22.41
CA ASP A 103 14.62 5.25 22.27
C ASP A 103 15.07 3.95 21.60
N LYS A 104 14.49 2.82 22.02
CA LYS A 104 14.77 1.50 21.42
C LYS A 104 14.37 1.43 19.96
N LEU A 105 13.22 2.01 19.58
CA LEU A 105 12.75 2.04 18.20
C LEU A 105 13.63 2.92 17.32
N VAL A 106 14.03 4.09 17.82
CA VAL A 106 14.97 4.99 17.13
C VAL A 106 16.31 4.28 16.91
N ASP A 107 16.84 3.60 17.93
CA ASP A 107 18.09 2.84 17.81
C ASP A 107 17.97 1.69 16.81
N ILE A 108 16.87 0.93 16.82
CA ILE A 108 16.64 -0.17 15.87
C ILE A 108 16.57 0.36 14.43
N VAL A 109 15.85 1.46 14.19
CA VAL A 109 15.71 2.05 12.86
C VAL A 109 17.02 2.63 12.34
N ASN A 110 17.77 3.34 13.20
CA ASN A 110 19.06 3.92 12.83
C ASN A 110 20.16 2.86 12.67
N SER A 111 20.14 1.79 13.47
CA SER A 111 21.12 0.70 13.36
C SER A 111 20.77 -0.31 12.26
N GLY A 112 19.53 -0.33 11.79
CA GLY A 112 19.02 -1.35 10.87
C GLY A 112 18.89 -2.75 11.48
N SER A 113 19.11 -2.90 12.78
CA SER A 113 19.11 -4.20 13.46
C SER A 113 17.70 -4.55 13.96
N PHE A 114 16.83 -4.95 13.04
CA PHE A 114 15.48 -5.43 13.38
C PHE A 114 15.56 -6.84 13.96
N SER A 115 15.81 -6.93 15.27
CA SER A 115 15.81 -8.21 15.97
C SER A 115 14.38 -8.72 16.16
N ALA A 116 14.11 -9.96 15.75
CA ALA A 116 12.83 -10.62 16.01
C ALA A 116 12.62 -10.96 17.51
N ASN A 117 13.57 -10.62 18.39
CA ASN A 117 13.54 -10.93 19.83
C ASN A 117 13.23 -9.72 20.72
N SER A 118 12.94 -8.57 20.14
CA SER A 118 12.48 -7.42 20.92
C SER A 118 11.04 -7.65 21.41
N ASP A 119 10.81 -7.62 22.72
CA ASP A 119 9.48 -7.65 23.35
C ASP A 119 8.70 -6.33 23.17
N ILE A 120 8.81 -5.71 22.00
CA ILE A 120 8.13 -4.46 21.66
C ILE A 120 6.78 -4.82 21.03
N LYS A 121 5.71 -4.56 21.78
CA LYS A 121 4.34 -4.76 21.30
C LYS A 121 3.82 -3.48 20.67
N SER A 122 3.09 -3.62 19.56
CA SER A 122 2.31 -2.52 19.01
C SER A 122 1.06 -2.27 19.86
N GLU A 123 0.62 -1.02 19.90
CA GLU A 123 -0.59 -0.61 20.59
C GLU A 123 -1.59 -0.01 19.61
N THR A 124 -2.88 -0.02 19.95
CA THR A 124 -3.94 0.51 19.06
C THR A 124 -3.86 2.03 18.91
N SER A 125 -3.29 2.75 19.88
CA SER A 125 -3.18 4.21 19.88
C SER A 125 -1.91 4.66 20.62
N GLY A 126 -0.76 4.32 20.06
CA GLY A 126 0.54 4.71 20.59
C GLY A 126 0.94 6.15 20.25
N ASN A 127 1.78 6.75 21.11
CA ASN A 127 2.36 8.08 20.90
C ASN A 127 3.44 8.09 19.82
N ILE A 128 3.97 6.93 19.45
CA ILE A 128 4.93 6.76 18.36
C ILE A 128 4.22 6.06 17.21
N ARG A 129 4.36 6.59 15.99
CA ARG A 129 3.87 5.97 14.76
C ARG A 129 5.06 5.57 13.91
N MET A 130 5.16 4.29 13.56
CA MET A 130 6.09 3.76 12.60
C MET A 130 5.38 3.58 11.25
N ASP A 131 5.81 4.35 10.27
CA ASP A 131 5.35 4.20 8.89
C ASP A 131 6.36 3.34 8.12
N VAL A 132 5.86 2.26 7.53
CA VAL A 132 6.66 1.30 6.79
C VAL A 132 6.07 1.06 5.41
N ILE A 133 6.90 1.18 4.39
CA ILE A 133 6.58 0.76 3.03
C ILE A 133 7.24 -0.59 2.80
N LEU A 134 6.45 -1.64 2.60
CA LEU A 134 6.93 -3.00 2.38
C LEU A 134 6.61 -3.45 0.96
N SER A 135 7.61 -3.98 0.25
CA SER A 135 7.38 -4.68 -1.00
C SER A 135 6.79 -6.08 -0.76
N GLU A 136 5.86 -6.52 -1.61
CA GLU A 136 5.21 -7.84 -1.51
C GLU A 136 6.19 -9.02 -1.61
N ASP A 137 7.30 -8.84 -2.33
CA ASP A 137 8.39 -9.82 -2.41
C ASP A 137 9.29 -9.83 -1.15
N LYS A 138 9.03 -8.95 -0.18
CA LYS A 138 9.82 -8.76 1.06
C LYS A 138 11.28 -8.38 0.81
N LYS A 139 11.63 -7.89 -0.39
CA LYS A 139 13.00 -7.49 -0.73
C LYS A 139 13.27 -6.00 -0.53
N PHE A 140 12.25 -5.24 -0.21
CA PHE A 140 12.38 -3.82 0.09
C PHE A 140 11.47 -3.44 1.25
N ALA A 141 12.04 -2.70 2.19
CA ALA A 141 11.32 -2.07 3.29
C ALA A 141 11.88 -0.66 3.48
N ALA A 142 11.03 0.35 3.53
CA ALA A 142 11.43 1.68 3.96
C ALA A 142 10.70 2.01 5.26
N VAL A 143 11.42 2.49 6.27
CA VAL A 143 10.89 2.73 7.62
C VAL A 143 11.14 4.17 8.03
N GLN A 144 10.13 4.81 8.61
CA GLN A 144 10.25 6.09 9.26
C GLN A 144 9.43 6.12 10.55
N LEU A 145 10.00 6.73 11.60
CA LEU A 145 9.32 6.94 12.86
C LEU A 145 8.82 8.37 13.00
N PHE A 146 7.66 8.50 13.62
CA PHE A 146 7.00 9.75 13.97
C PHE A 146 6.64 9.73 15.45
N GLN A 147 6.78 10.87 16.10
CA GLN A 147 6.28 11.10 17.44
C GLN A 147 5.05 12.01 17.38
N PHE A 148 4.01 11.64 18.12
CA PHE A 148 2.90 12.50 18.41
C PHE A 148 3.34 13.59 19.38
N VAL A 149 3.45 14.80 18.86
CA VAL A 149 3.47 16.02 19.65
C VAL A 149 2.06 16.63 19.60
N PRO A 150 1.65 17.50 20.54
CA PRO A 150 0.28 17.98 20.58
C PRO A 150 -0.25 18.43 19.21
N TYR A 151 -1.30 17.76 18.75
CA TYR A 151 -2.01 18.01 17.50
C TYR A 151 -1.26 17.69 16.19
N THR A 152 -0.05 17.12 16.23
CA THR A 152 0.68 16.75 15.00
C THR A 152 1.70 15.61 15.18
N TYR A 153 1.95 14.85 14.12
CA TYR A 153 3.00 13.84 14.08
C TYR A 153 4.27 14.43 13.44
N GLN A 154 5.37 14.48 14.20
CA GLN A 154 6.66 14.97 13.72
C GLN A 154 7.62 13.79 13.46
N PRO A 155 8.38 13.80 12.35
CA PRO A 155 9.36 12.77 12.09
C PRO A 155 10.47 12.82 13.15
N ILE A 156 10.78 11.69 13.77
CA ILE A 156 11.88 11.55 14.74
C ILE A 156 13.09 10.85 14.15
N THR A 157 12.92 10.15 13.01
CA THR A 157 14.02 9.56 12.25
C THR A 157 13.95 9.98 10.79
N SER A 158 15.11 9.98 10.12
CA SER A 158 15.17 9.95 8.66
C SER A 158 14.51 8.68 8.12
N VAL A 159 14.12 8.71 6.85
CA VAL A 159 13.69 7.52 6.12
C VAL A 159 14.89 6.58 5.97
N HIS A 160 14.77 5.36 6.52
CA HIS A 160 15.77 4.31 6.36
C HIS A 160 15.27 3.26 5.37
N TYR A 161 16.14 2.87 4.45
CA TYR A 161 15.84 1.91 3.40
C TYR A 161 16.58 0.61 3.64
N PHE A 162 15.84 -0.49 3.63
CA PHE A 162 16.31 -1.85 3.85
C PHE A 162 16.04 -2.69 2.61
N THR A 163 16.99 -3.54 2.25
CA THR A 163 16.88 -4.40 1.07
C THR A 163 17.17 -5.86 1.41
N ASN A 164 16.58 -6.78 0.66
CA ASN A 164 16.80 -8.23 0.76
C ASN A 164 16.59 -8.77 2.20
N GLU A 165 17.65 -9.29 2.83
CA GLU A 165 17.60 -9.90 4.17
C GLU A 165 17.14 -8.90 5.24
N ASP A 166 17.60 -7.66 5.16
CA ASP A 166 17.22 -6.60 6.10
C ASP A 166 15.73 -6.25 5.97
N ALA A 167 15.21 -6.24 4.74
CA ALA A 167 13.78 -6.03 4.50
C ALA A 167 12.94 -7.18 5.07
N SER A 168 13.42 -8.42 4.96
CA SER A 168 12.77 -9.59 5.56
C SER A 168 12.77 -9.51 7.09
N ALA A 169 13.86 -9.01 7.69
CA ALA A 169 13.97 -8.79 9.14
C ALA A 169 12.95 -7.75 9.64
N VAL A 170 12.76 -6.65 8.90
CA VAL A 170 11.70 -5.65 9.19
C VAL A 170 10.32 -6.32 9.18
N VAL A 171 10.01 -7.13 8.17
CA VAL A 171 8.72 -7.84 8.07
C VAL A 171 8.51 -8.80 9.24
N ALA A 172 9.55 -9.53 9.65
CA ALA A 172 9.50 -10.44 10.80
C ALA A 172 9.27 -9.68 12.12
N PHE A 173 9.97 -8.57 12.32
CA PHE A 173 9.76 -7.68 13.46
C PHE A 173 8.32 -7.16 13.53
N LEU A 174 7.81 -6.63 12.41
CA LEU A 174 6.45 -6.09 12.34
C LEU A 174 5.40 -7.17 12.61
N SER A 175 5.56 -8.36 12.03
CA SER A 175 4.64 -9.49 12.24
C SER A 175 4.57 -9.89 13.71
N LYS A 176 5.72 -9.88 14.41
CA LYS A 176 5.78 -10.18 15.85
C LYS A 176 5.20 -9.06 16.70
N SER A 177 5.46 -7.81 16.35
CA SER A 177 4.93 -6.65 17.09
C SER A 177 3.41 -6.51 16.96
N ASN A 178 2.82 -7.01 15.87
CA ASN A 178 1.39 -6.95 15.55
C ASN A 178 0.60 -8.18 16.02
N LEU A 179 1.27 -9.20 16.57
CA LEU A 179 0.63 -10.34 17.22
C LEU A 179 -0.03 -9.87 18.53
N ASN A 180 -1.27 -9.40 18.40
CA ASN A 180 -2.28 -9.41 19.45
C ASN A 180 -3.03 -10.74 19.44
#